data_AF-A0A6G1A5Y1-F1
#
_entry.id   AF-A0A6G1A5Y1-F1
#
_cell.length_a   1.000
_cell.length_b   1.000
_cell.length_c   1.000
_cell.angle_alpha   90.00
_cell.angle_beta   90.00
_cell.angle_gamma   90.00
#
_symmetry.space_group_name_H-M   'P 1'
#
loop_
_entity.id
_entity.type
_entity.pdbx_description
1 polymer ?
#
loop_
_entity_poly.entity_id
_entity_poly.type
_entity_poly.pdbx_seq_one_letter_code
_entity_poly.pdbx_strand_id
1 'polypeptide(L)'
;LGLKKNIEDSRESLATEIKDLRNSHDKLRNAVNEVQNKLDAVTARMGEGERRISEIEDKIMENNEAEKKRVRKLLDHEGRIRDLSDSMKYNNIHSRGILEERREGEEGLFEQIMAKNFPKLGKGTDIQVQEAQRTPFKINKNRSTP
;
A
#
# COMPACT_ATOMS: atom_id res chain seq x y z
N LEU A 1 41.41 0.78 -85.56
CA LEU A 1 41.65 -0.31 -84.56
C LEU A 1 41.58 0.19 -83.12
N GLY A 2 42.21 1.32 -82.75
CA GLY A 2 42.17 1.85 -81.37
C GLY A 2 40.78 2.23 -80.82
N LEU A 3 39.92 2.88 -81.62
CA LEU A 3 38.57 3.25 -81.18
C LEU A 3 37.70 2.04 -80.79
N LYS A 4 37.79 0.95 -81.56
CA LYS A 4 37.01 -0.27 -81.31
C LYS A 4 37.43 -0.94 -80.00
N LYS A 5 38.73 -0.93 -79.68
CA LYS A 5 39.26 -1.45 -78.42
C LYS A 5 38.79 -0.63 -77.21
N ASN A 6 38.88 0.71 -77.29
CA ASN A 6 38.41 1.58 -76.20
C ASN A 6 36.91 1.41 -75.90
N ILE A 7 36.09 1.18 -76.93
CA ILE A 7 34.65 0.91 -76.77
C ILE A 7 34.43 -0.42 -76.04
N GLU A 8 35.20 -1.46 -76.39
CA GLU A 8 35.10 -2.77 -75.74
C GLU A 8 35.55 -2.71 -74.27
N ASP A 9 36.70 -2.09 -73.99
CA ASP A 9 37.21 -1.91 -72.63
C ASP A 9 36.21 -1.12 -71.76
N SER A 10 35.59 -0.07 -72.32
CA SER A 10 34.54 0.70 -71.63
C SER A 10 33.29 -0.13 -71.39
N ARG A 11 32.92 -1.02 -72.32
CA ARG A 11 31.76 -1.90 -72.21
C ARG A 11 31.95 -2.94 -71.11
N GLU A 12 33.15 -3.53 -71.02
CA GLU A 12 33.50 -4.49 -69.97
C GLU A 12 33.54 -3.82 -68.58
N SER A 13 34.07 -2.60 -68.48
CA SER A 13 34.06 -1.81 -67.26
C SER A 13 32.63 -1.55 -66.77
N LEU A 14 31.75 -1.04 -67.65
CA LEU A 14 30.35 -0.78 -67.32
C LEU A 14 29.60 -2.06 -66.93
N ALA A 15 29.87 -3.20 -67.59
CA ALA A 15 29.23 -4.47 -67.25
C ALA A 15 29.61 -4.92 -65.82
N THR A 16 30.85 -4.70 -65.42
CA THR A 16 31.35 -5.02 -64.07
C THR A 16 30.70 -4.10 -63.03
N GLU A 17 30.66 -2.80 -63.27
CA GLU A 17 29.99 -1.84 -62.38
C GLU A 17 28.49 -2.14 -62.20
N ILE A 18 27.77 -2.48 -63.29
CA ILE A 18 26.35 -2.88 -63.23
C ILE A 18 26.18 -4.13 -62.38
N LYS A 19 27.07 -5.11 -62.51
CA LYS A 19 27.02 -6.34 -61.71
C LYS A 19 27.23 -6.04 -60.22
N ASP A 20 28.19 -5.17 -59.89
CA ASP A 20 28.45 -4.78 -58.51
C ASP A 20 27.30 -3.96 -57.90
N LEU A 21 26.71 -3.05 -58.68
CA LEU A 21 25.52 -2.31 -58.29
C LEU A 21 24.32 -3.24 -58.00
N ARG A 22 24.10 -4.25 -58.84
CA ARG A 22 23.05 -5.26 -58.59
C ARG A 22 23.29 -6.02 -57.30
N ASN A 23 24.52 -6.49 -57.06
CA ASN A 23 24.87 -7.18 -55.83
C ASN A 23 24.67 -6.29 -54.59
N SER A 24 25.05 -5.02 -54.68
CA SER A 24 24.83 -4.04 -53.60
C SER A 24 23.35 -3.80 -53.34
N HIS A 25 22.56 -3.64 -54.42
CA HIS A 25 21.12 -3.46 -54.34
C HIS A 25 20.42 -4.66 -53.67
N ASP A 26 20.81 -5.89 -53.99
CA ASP A 26 20.23 -7.09 -53.37
C ASP A 26 20.56 -7.18 -51.87
N LYS A 27 21.79 -6.81 -51.47
CA LYS A 27 22.17 -6.72 -50.05
C LYS A 27 21.33 -5.68 -49.32
N LEU A 28 21.15 -4.49 -49.90
CA LEU A 28 20.32 -3.43 -49.31
C LEU A 28 18.86 -3.89 -49.17
N ARG A 29 18.31 -4.52 -50.21
CA ARG A 29 16.94 -5.05 -50.19
C ARG A 29 16.74 -6.07 -49.07
N ASN A 30 17.69 -6.99 -48.89
CA ASN A 30 17.63 -7.96 -47.81
C ASN A 30 17.71 -7.31 -46.42
N ALA A 31 18.59 -6.32 -46.25
CA ALA A 31 18.70 -5.58 -45.00
C ALA A 31 17.40 -4.81 -44.67
N VAL A 32 16.77 -4.17 -45.67
CA VAL A 32 15.49 -3.48 -45.51
C VAL A 32 14.39 -4.46 -45.07
N ASN A 33 14.30 -5.64 -45.70
CA ASN A 33 13.33 -6.66 -45.31
C ASN A 33 13.54 -7.14 -43.87
N GLU A 34 14.79 -7.32 -43.44
CA GLU A 34 15.10 -7.70 -42.06
C GLU A 34 14.68 -6.62 -41.06
N VAL A 35 14.92 -5.35 -41.38
CA VAL A 35 14.47 -4.21 -40.57
C VAL A 35 12.95 -4.17 -40.48
N GLN A 36 12.25 -4.38 -41.59
CA GLN A 36 10.78 -4.40 -41.61
C GLN A 36 10.23 -5.50 -40.69
N ASN A 37 10.75 -6.72 -40.78
CA ASN A 37 10.32 -7.84 -39.94
C ASN A 37 10.56 -7.55 -38.44
N LYS A 38 11.70 -6.94 -38.10
CA LYS A 38 12.00 -6.53 -36.73
C LYS A 38 11.06 -5.43 -36.25
N LEU A 39 10.73 -4.48 -37.12
CA LEU A 39 9.78 -3.40 -36.81
C LEU A 39 8.38 -3.97 -36.53
N ASP A 40 7.90 -4.88 -37.36
CA ASP A 40 6.59 -5.53 -37.18
C ASP A 40 6.56 -6.31 -35.85
N ALA A 41 7.64 -7.01 -35.51
CA ALA A 41 7.77 -7.70 -34.23
C ALA A 41 7.76 -6.74 -33.04
N VAL A 42 8.41 -5.57 -33.15
CA VAL A 42 8.37 -4.53 -32.11
C VAL A 42 6.98 -3.94 -31.96
N THR A 43 6.29 -3.63 -33.07
CA THR A 43 4.92 -3.10 -33.06
C THR A 43 3.95 -4.08 -32.40
N ALA A 44 4.05 -5.39 -32.70
CA ALA A 44 3.23 -6.41 -32.05
C ALA A 44 3.48 -6.48 -30.54
N ARG A 45 4.75 -6.45 -30.12
CA ARG A 45 5.11 -6.42 -28.69
C ARG A 45 4.64 -5.16 -27.98
N MET A 46 4.67 -4.02 -28.66
CA MET A 46 4.19 -2.75 -28.12
C MET A 46 2.68 -2.78 -27.89
N GLY A 47 1.90 -3.24 -28.87
CA GLY A 47 0.45 -3.39 -28.71
C GLY A 47 0.05 -4.37 -27.60
N GLU A 48 0.85 -5.42 -27.38
CA GLU A 48 0.65 -6.30 -26.22
C GLU A 48 0.99 -5.61 -24.89
N GLY A 49 2.04 -4.78 -24.87
CA GLY A 49 2.36 -3.93 -23.73
C GLY A 49 1.23 -2.97 -23.37
N GLU A 50 0.63 -2.32 -24.36
CA GLU A 50 -0.50 -1.39 -24.19
C GLU A 50 -1.73 -2.07 -23.59
N ARG A 51 -2.08 -3.28 -24.04
CA ARG A 51 -3.20 -4.06 -23.46
C ARG A 51 -2.94 -4.40 -22.00
N ARG A 52 -1.73 -4.90 -21.70
CA ARG A 52 -1.33 -5.24 -20.32
C ARG A 52 -1.35 -4.02 -19.39
N ILE A 53 -0.94 -2.84 -19.89
CA ILE A 53 -1.04 -1.59 -19.13
C ILE A 53 -2.51 -1.28 -18.82
N SER A 54 -3.39 -1.35 -19.82
CA SER A 54 -4.83 -1.11 -19.64
C SER A 54 -5.45 -2.05 -18.60
N GLU A 55 -5.13 -3.34 -18.65
CA GLU A 55 -5.59 -4.32 -17.65
C GLU A 55 -5.08 -4.02 -16.23
N ILE A 56 -3.86 -3.51 -16.11
CA ILE A 56 -3.28 -3.13 -14.81
C ILE A 56 -3.97 -1.88 -14.28
N GLU A 57 -4.25 -0.88 -15.14
CA GLU A 57 -4.97 0.33 -14.77
C GLU A 57 -6.37 0.00 -14.22
N ASP A 58 -7.11 -0.90 -14.89
CA ASP A 58 -8.41 -1.37 -14.42
C ASP A 58 -8.34 -2.02 -13.04
N LYS A 59 -7.35 -2.91 -12.83
CA LYS A 59 -7.12 -3.56 -11.52
C LYS A 59 -6.75 -2.56 -10.43
N ILE A 60 -5.98 -1.52 -10.75
CA ILE A 60 -5.63 -0.46 -9.80
C ILE A 60 -6.88 0.29 -9.37
N MET A 61 -7.78 0.62 -10.31
CA MET A 61 -9.04 1.29 -10.00
C MET A 61 -9.92 0.44 -9.09
N GLU A 62 -10.10 -0.85 -9.40
CA GLU A 62 -10.86 -1.77 -8.56
C GLU A 62 -10.28 -1.88 -7.15
N ASN A 63 -8.96 -2.04 -7.03
CA ASN A 63 -8.30 -2.14 -5.73
C ASN A 63 -8.43 -0.86 -4.91
N ASN A 64 -8.35 0.31 -5.55
CA ASN A 64 -8.53 1.60 -4.88
C ASN A 64 -9.94 1.75 -4.30
N GLU A 65 -10.98 1.37 -5.05
CA GLU A 65 -12.36 1.40 -4.55
C GLU A 65 -12.58 0.38 -3.41
N ALA A 66 -12.00 -0.82 -3.53
CA ALA A 66 -12.02 -1.80 -2.45
C ALA A 66 -11.35 -1.27 -1.18
N GLU A 67 -10.22 -0.57 -1.31
CA GLU A 67 -9.48 -0.01 -0.19
C GLU A 67 -10.24 1.13 0.49
N LYS A 68 -10.83 2.06 -0.27
CA LYS A 68 -11.72 3.10 0.29
C LYS A 68 -12.85 2.50 1.12
N LYS A 69 -13.42 1.37 0.67
CA LYS A 69 -14.47 0.65 1.42
C LYS A 69 -13.93 0.02 2.70
N ARG A 70 -12.71 -0.53 2.70
CA ARG A 70 -12.05 -1.06 3.90
C ARG A 70 -11.78 0.05 4.92
N VAL A 71 -11.23 1.18 4.48
CA VAL A 71 -10.97 2.35 5.33
C VAL A 71 -12.24 2.85 5.99
N ARG A 72 -13.35 2.97 5.24
CA ARG A 72 -14.63 3.39 5.82
C ARG A 72 -15.11 2.45 6.92
N LYS A 73 -15.02 1.13 6.68
CA LYS A 73 -15.37 0.14 7.72
C LYS A 73 -14.48 0.25 8.95
N LEU A 74 -13.17 0.49 8.77
CA LEU A 74 -12.25 0.66 9.90
C LEU A 74 -12.63 1.88 10.75
N LEU A 75 -12.97 3.01 10.13
CA LEU A 75 -13.43 4.21 10.84
C LEU A 75 -14.74 3.95 11.58
N ASP A 76 -15.70 3.26 10.96
CA ASP A 76 -16.96 2.87 11.61
C ASP A 76 -16.70 1.95 12.81
N HIS A 77 -15.77 0.99 12.67
CA HIS A 77 -15.39 0.09 13.77
C HIS A 77 -14.68 0.84 14.90
N GLU A 78 -13.80 1.78 14.59
CA GLU A 78 -13.12 2.61 15.58
C GLU A 78 -14.13 3.43 16.38
N GLY A 79 -15.10 4.07 15.71
CA GLY A 79 -16.19 4.80 16.36
C GLY A 79 -16.99 3.92 17.31
N ARG A 80 -17.40 2.72 16.85
CA ARG A 80 -18.14 1.76 17.70
C ARG A 80 -17.33 1.29 18.90
N ILE A 81 -16.03 1.05 18.74
CA ILE A 81 -15.14 0.67 19.84
C ILE A 81 -15.04 1.79 20.88
N ARG A 82 -14.97 3.05 20.42
CA ARG A 82 -14.96 4.22 21.29
C ARG A 82 -16.27 4.31 22.08
N ASP A 83 -17.41 4.23 21.40
CA ASP A 83 -18.74 4.28 22.03
C ASP A 83 -18.91 3.16 23.08
N LEU A 84 -18.47 1.93 22.75
CA LEU A 84 -18.49 0.81 23.69
C LEU A 84 -17.56 1.05 24.89
N SER A 85 -16.33 1.54 24.65
CA SER A 85 -15.40 1.90 25.72
C SER A 85 -15.99 2.95 26.65
N ASP A 86 -16.62 3.99 26.10
CA ASP A 86 -17.20 5.08 26.86
C ASP A 86 -18.42 4.60 27.65
N SER A 87 -19.27 3.75 27.05
CA SER A 87 -20.38 3.11 27.74
C SER A 87 -19.91 2.22 28.89
N MET A 88 -18.84 1.44 28.72
CA MET A 88 -18.28 0.60 29.79
C MET A 88 -17.65 1.42 30.91
N LYS A 89 -17.11 2.60 30.58
CA LYS A 89 -16.46 3.50 31.56
C LYS A 89 -17.41 4.52 32.18
N TYR A 90 -18.68 4.55 31.77
CA TYR A 90 -19.64 5.58 32.17
C TYR A 90 -19.77 5.75 33.69
N ASN A 91 -19.73 4.64 34.45
CA ASN A 91 -19.80 4.65 35.91
C ASN A 91 -18.43 4.61 36.61
N ASN A 92 -17.32 4.60 35.86
CA ASN A 92 -15.99 4.45 36.42
C ASN A 92 -15.44 5.80 36.89
N ILE A 93 -14.88 5.84 38.10
CA ILE A 93 -14.23 7.04 38.67
C ILE A 93 -12.72 6.82 38.70
N HIS A 94 -11.96 7.80 38.19
CA HIS A 94 -10.50 7.76 38.21
C HIS A 94 -9.91 8.76 39.21
N SER A 95 -9.34 8.24 40.30
CA SER A 95 -8.73 9.04 41.36
C SER A 95 -7.21 9.10 41.21
N ARG A 96 -6.65 10.32 41.11
CA ARG A 96 -5.19 10.56 41.01
C ARG A 96 -4.59 11.01 42.34
N GLY A 97 -3.27 10.88 42.48
CA GLY A 97 -2.53 11.36 43.66
C GLY A 97 -2.63 10.44 44.88
N ILE A 98 -3.03 9.19 44.68
CA ILE A 98 -3.12 8.17 45.72
C ILE A 98 -1.76 7.50 45.92
N LEU A 99 -1.19 7.61 47.12
CA LEU A 99 0.09 6.97 47.49
C LEU A 99 -0.02 5.44 47.45
N GLU A 100 1.03 4.75 46.98
CA GLU A 100 1.05 3.29 46.78
C GLU A 100 1.10 2.46 48.06
N GLU A 101 1.80 2.93 49.10
CA GLU A 101 2.13 2.13 50.30
C GLU A 101 1.02 2.05 51.36
N ARG A 102 -0.23 2.37 51.03
CA ARG A 102 -1.32 2.28 52.01
C ARG A 102 -1.65 0.81 52.29
N ARG A 103 -1.82 0.50 53.58
CA ARG A 103 -2.18 -0.84 54.07
C ARG A 103 -3.65 -1.20 53.88
N GLU A 104 -4.50 -0.21 53.61
CA GLU A 104 -5.91 -0.38 53.31
C GLU A 104 -6.07 -0.82 51.85
N GLY A 105 -6.95 -1.81 51.59
CA GLY A 105 -7.33 -2.18 50.22
C GLY A 105 -8.02 -1.03 49.48
N GLU A 106 -8.15 -1.15 48.16
CA GLU A 106 -8.63 -0.09 47.26
C GLU A 106 -10.03 0.42 47.63
N GLU A 107 -10.93 -0.47 48.05
CA GLU A 107 -12.29 -0.12 48.49
C GLU A 107 -12.27 0.65 49.82
N GLY A 108 -11.52 0.16 50.82
CA GLY A 108 -11.39 0.83 52.11
C GLY A 108 -10.76 2.22 51.98
N LEU A 109 -9.85 2.38 51.03
CA LEU A 109 -9.30 3.69 50.70
C LEU A 109 -10.35 4.62 50.08
N PHE A 110 -11.19 4.12 49.18
CA PHE A 110 -12.29 4.89 48.60
C PHE A 110 -13.26 5.38 49.69
N GLU A 111 -13.65 4.51 50.62
CA GLU A 111 -14.50 4.87 51.76
C GLU A 111 -13.88 5.96 52.63
N GLN A 112 -12.58 5.87 52.94
CA GLN A 112 -11.87 6.89 53.72
C GLN A 112 -11.83 8.24 52.98
N ILE A 113 -11.60 8.23 51.66
CA ILE A 113 -11.63 9.43 50.82
C ILE A 113 -13.04 10.06 50.83
N MET A 114 -14.08 9.25 50.68
CA MET A 114 -15.48 9.70 50.69
C MET A 114 -15.87 10.27 52.05
N ALA A 115 -15.57 9.59 53.15
CA ALA A 115 -15.88 10.08 54.50
C ALA A 115 -15.15 11.38 54.85
N LYS A 116 -13.89 11.52 54.41
CA LYS A 116 -13.08 12.72 54.68
C LYS A 116 -13.50 13.93 53.85
N ASN A 117 -13.75 13.75 52.55
CA ASN A 117 -14.02 14.88 51.63
C ASN A 117 -15.51 15.14 51.43
N PHE A 118 -16.34 14.08 51.49
CA PHE A 118 -17.78 14.13 51.25
C PHE A 118 -18.55 13.49 52.42
N PRO A 119 -18.48 14.04 53.64
CA PRO A 119 -19.04 13.42 54.83
C PRO A 119 -20.56 13.16 54.75
N LYS A 120 -21.29 13.92 53.92
CA LYS A 120 -22.72 13.71 53.63
C LYS A 120 -23.01 12.50 52.73
N LEU A 121 -22.00 12.01 52.00
CA LEU A 121 -22.04 10.84 51.11
C LEU A 121 -21.22 9.66 51.67
N GLY A 122 -20.46 9.87 52.75
CA GLY A 122 -19.58 8.84 53.32
C GLY A 122 -20.22 8.00 54.44
N LYS A 123 -21.36 8.42 54.99
CA LYS A 123 -22.09 7.68 56.04
C LYS A 123 -23.57 7.56 55.68
N GLY A 124 -24.03 6.35 55.36
CA GLY A 124 -25.45 6.02 55.21
C GLY A 124 -26.02 6.05 53.78
N THR A 125 -25.21 6.26 52.76
CA THR A 125 -25.59 6.09 51.35
C THR A 125 -25.19 4.70 50.85
N ASP A 126 -26.09 4.01 50.14
CA ASP A 126 -25.91 2.68 49.55
C ASP A 126 -25.02 2.73 48.29
N ILE A 127 -23.82 3.32 48.42
CA ILE A 127 -22.83 3.38 47.35
C ILE A 127 -22.16 2.01 47.27
N GLN A 128 -22.42 1.29 46.18
CA GLN A 128 -21.83 -0.02 45.93
C GLN A 128 -20.65 0.11 44.97
N VAL A 129 -19.52 -0.47 45.34
CA VAL A 129 -18.34 -0.59 44.49
C VAL A 129 -18.32 -1.99 43.89
N GLN A 130 -18.33 -2.08 42.56
CA GLN A 130 -18.28 -3.38 41.88
C GLN A 130 -16.84 -3.93 41.81
N GLU A 131 -15.88 -3.06 41.52
CA GLU A 131 -14.46 -3.40 41.45
C GLU A 131 -13.65 -2.13 41.73
N ALA A 132 -12.62 -2.23 42.57
CA ALA A 132 -11.63 -1.19 42.76
C ALA A 132 -10.23 -1.75 42.50
N GLN A 133 -9.50 -1.12 41.58
CA GLN A 133 -8.16 -1.55 41.22
C GLN A 133 -7.27 -0.37 40.87
N ARG A 134 -5.97 -0.52 41.14
CA ARG A 134 -4.97 0.43 40.64
C ARG A 134 -4.75 0.20 39.15
N THR A 135 -4.69 1.30 38.39
CA THR A 135 -4.27 1.24 36.99
C THR A 135 -2.80 0.83 36.94
N PRO A 136 -2.43 -0.28 36.28
CA PRO A 136 -1.03 -0.70 36.19
C PRO A 136 -0.20 0.37 35.48
N PHE A 137 1.00 0.66 36.00
CA PHE A 137 1.93 1.62 35.38
C PHE A 137 2.48 1.15 34.03
N LYS A 138 2.42 -0.16 33.75
CA LYS A 138 2.86 -0.77 32.47
C LYS A 138 1.80 -1.73 31.95
N ILE A 139 1.60 -1.73 30.63
CA ILE A 139 0.78 -2.73 29.95
C ILE A 139 1.50 -4.08 30.07
N ASN A 140 0.89 -5.02 30.80
CA ASN A 140 1.40 -6.38 30.89
C ASN A 140 1.02 -7.14 29.60
N LYS A 141 2.00 -7.38 28.72
CA LYS A 141 1.82 -8.12 27.46
C LYS A 141 1.44 -9.59 27.66
N ASN A 142 1.66 -10.15 28.85
CA ASN A 142 1.36 -11.54 29.18
C ASN A 142 0.02 -11.72 29.89
N ARG A 143 -0.73 -10.63 30.13
CA ARG A 143 -2.07 -10.71 30.71
C ARG A 143 -3.03 -11.11 29.59
N SER A 144 -3.66 -12.27 29.71
CA SER A 144 -4.79 -12.63 28.86
C SER A 144 -5.88 -11.57 29.01
N THR A 145 -6.40 -11.07 27.90
CA THR A 145 -7.61 -10.26 27.88
C THR A 145 -8.75 -11.07 28.50
N PRO A 146 -9.59 -10.49 29.38
CA PRO A 146 -10.85 -11.12 29.80
C PRO A 146 -11.74 -11.44 28.59
#